data_AF-A0A7X3QGG7-F1
#
_entry.id   AF-A0A7X3QGG7-F1
#
_cell.length_a   1.000
_cell.length_b   1.000
_cell.length_c   1.000
_cell.angle_alpha   90.00
_cell.angle_beta   90.00
_cell.angle_gamma   90.00
#
_symmetry.space_group_name_H-M   'P 1'
#
loop_
_entity.id
_entity.type
_entity.pdbx_description
1 polymer ?
#
loop_
_entity_poly.entity_id
_entity_poly.type
_entity_poly.pdbx_seq_one_letter_code
_entity_poly.pdbx_strand_id
1 'polypeptide(L)' 'MSWFKKARRPIATPVEPSRVPEGLWVKCPSCSKILYEKDLEKNLRVCGS' A
#
# COMPACT_ATOMS: atom_id res chain seq x y z
N MET A 1 -39.70 28.00 1.14
CA MET A 1 -39.70 26.67 1.79
C MET A 1 -38.55 25.83 1.22
N SER A 2 -37.36 25.92 1.81
CA SER A 2 -36.20 25.08 1.42
C SER A 2 -35.82 24.18 2.60
N TRP A 3 -36.46 23.02 2.67
CA TRP A 3 -36.51 22.15 3.85
C TRP A 3 -35.24 21.30 4.10
N PHE A 4 -34.29 21.16 3.17
CA PHE A 4 -33.09 20.39 3.49
C PHE A 4 -31.88 20.81 2.66
N LYS A 5 -30.97 21.56 3.28
CA LYS A 5 -29.61 21.75 2.74
C LYS A 5 -28.67 20.87 3.56
N LYS A 6 -28.40 19.66 3.05
CA LYS A 6 -27.41 18.76 3.65
C LYS A 6 -26.02 19.37 3.44
N ALA A 7 -25.47 20.01 4.47
CA ALA A 7 -24.10 20.48 4.46
C ALA A 7 -23.18 19.28 4.17
N ARG A 8 -22.50 19.31 3.02
CA ARG A 8 -21.51 18.31 2.63
C ARG A 8 -20.30 18.50 3.52
N ARG A 9 -20.29 17.84 4.68
CA ARG A 9 -19.09 17.73 5.52
C ARG A 9 -18.07 16.93 4.69
N PRO A 10 -16.82 17.40 4.52
CA PRO A 10 -15.79 16.58 3.92
C PRO A 10 -15.63 15.34 4.79
N ILE A 11 -15.63 14.17 4.15
CA ILE A 11 -15.37 12.90 4.80
C ILE A 11 -13.92 12.98 5.27
N ALA A 12 -13.72 13.27 6.56
CA ALA A 12 -12.41 13.15 7.16
C ALA A 12 -12.04 11.67 7.08
N THR A 13 -11.10 11.33 6.21
CA THR A 13 -10.53 9.98 6.15
C THR A 13 -9.74 9.78 7.42
N PRO A 14 -10.13 8.86 8.32
CA PRO A 14 -9.25 8.47 9.40
C PRO A 14 -8.02 7.83 8.74
N VAL A 15 -6.86 8.46 8.92
CA VAL A 15 -5.56 7.85 8.61
C VAL A 15 -5.32 6.82 9.71
N GLU A 16 -6.10 5.74 9.68
CA GLU A 16 -5.75 4.53 10.43
C GLU A 16 -4.41 4.06 9.87
N PRO A 17 -3.36 3.89 10.69
CA PRO A 17 -2.14 3.26 10.22
C PRO A 17 -2.54 1.87 9.72
N SER A 18 -2.42 1.68 8.41
CA SER A 18 -2.66 0.40 7.77
C SER A 18 -1.99 -0.69 8.60
N ARG A 19 -2.79 -1.63 9.13
CA ARG A 19 -2.29 -2.80 9.87
C ARG A 19 -1.41 -3.72 9.01
N VAL A 20 -1.28 -3.42 7.72
CA VAL A 20 -0.36 -4.13 6.83
C VAL A 20 1.05 -3.69 7.19
N PRO A 21 1.89 -4.60 7.71
CA PRO A 21 3.30 -4.29 7.96
C PRO A 21 3.94 -3.86 6.64
N GLU A 22 4.57 -2.69 6.64
CA GLU A 22 5.44 -2.28 5.54
C GLU A 22 6.56 -3.34 5.37
N GLY A 23 6.90 -3.70 4.13
CA GLY A 23 8.02 -4.63 3.86
C GLY A 23 7.68 -6.11 3.66
N LEU A 24 6.45 -6.46 3.28
CA LEU A 24 6.16 -7.83 2.80
C LEU A 24 6.52 -8.02 1.32
N TRP A 25 6.36 -6.96 0.52
CA TRP A 25 6.45 -7.01 -0.92
C TRP A 25 7.37 -5.90 -1.43
N VAL A 26 8.31 -6.26 -2.30
CA VAL A 26 9.27 -5.34 -2.91
C VAL A 26 9.16 -5.45 -4.42
N LYS A 27 9.11 -4.31 -5.12
CA LYS A 27 9.15 -4.29 -6.59
C LYS A 27 10.60 -4.27 -7.06
N CYS A 28 10.98 -5.22 -7.90
CA CYS A 28 12.30 -5.19 -8.54
C CYS A 28 12.36 -4.07 -9.59
N PRO A 29 13.36 -3.16 -9.55
CA PRO A 29 13.47 -2.08 -10.53
C PRO A 29 13.84 -2.57 -11.94
N SER A 30 14.55 -3.70 -12.07
CA SER A 30 14.95 -4.24 -13.38
C SER A 30 13.84 -5.01 -14.09
N CYS A 31 13.17 -5.94 -13.40
CA CYS A 31 12.16 -6.81 -14.01
C CYS A 31 10.72 -6.44 -13.67
N SER A 32 10.50 -5.38 -12.87
CA SER A 32 9.18 -4.90 -12.43
C SER A 32 8.30 -5.94 -11.70
N LYS A 33 8.84 -7.11 -11.35
CA LYS A 33 8.14 -8.15 -10.59
C LYS A 33 7.99 -7.75 -9.14
N ILE A 34 6.87 -8.17 -8.56
CA ILE A 34 6.60 -8.07 -7.13
C ILE A 34 7.20 -9.32 -6.49
N LEU A 35 8.19 -9.12 -5.63
CA LEU A 35 8.93 -10.16 -4.93
C LEU A 35 8.62 -10.10 -3.44
N TYR A 36 8.58 -11.28 -2.82
CA TYR A 36 8.42 -11.38 -1.38
C TYR A 36 9.74 -11.06 -0.68
N GLU A 37 9.73 -10.17 0.31
CA GLU A 37 10.95 -9.68 0.96
C GLU A 37 11.80 -10.81 1.56
N LYS A 38 11.17 -11.81 2.19
CA LYS A 38 11.89 -12.96 2.76
C LYS A 38 12.55 -13.84 1.71
N ASP A 39 11.94 -13.96 0.53
CA ASP A 39 12.55 -14.75 -0.55
C ASP A 39 13.65 -13.96 -1.25
N LEU A 40 13.52 -12.64 -1.31
CA LEU A 40 14.56 -11.75 -1.78
C LEU A 40 15.80 -11.80 -0.85
N GLU A 41 15.61 -11.86 0.47
CA GLU A 41 16.70 -12.01 1.44
C GLU A 41 17.43 -13.36 1.32
N LYS A 42 16.68 -14.46 1.18
CA LYS A 42 17.28 -15.80 0.94
C LYS A 42 18.12 -15.84 -0.33
N ASN A 43 17.71 -15.10 -1.37
CA ASN A 43 18.42 -14.99 -2.63
C ASN A 43 19.47 -13.85 -2.64
N LEU A 44 19.87 -13.33 -1.48
CA LEU A 44 20.89 -12.27 -1.35
C LEU A 44 20.56 -10.99 -2.16
N ARG A 45 19.28 -10.62 -2.20
CA ARG A 45 18.75 -9.49 -2.99
C ARG A 45 18.92 -9.62 -4.51
N VAL A 46 19.12 -10.84 -5.01
CA VAL A 46 19.15 -11.15 -6.45
C VAL A 46 17.76 -11.58 -6.91
N CYS A 47 17.24 -10.94 -7.97
CA CYS A 47 16.01 -11.39 -8.59
C CYS A 47 16.27 -12.65 -9.42
N GLY A 48 15.49 -13.72 -9.20
CA GLY A 48 15.63 -14.99 -9.93
C GLY A 48 15.11 -14.97 -11.38
N SER A 49 15.05 -13.80 -12.00
CA SER A 49 14.61 -13.62 -13.39
C SER A 49 15.30 -12.45 -14.06
#